data_AF-A0A7Z9H0L5-F1
#
_entry.id   AF-A0A7Z9H0L5-F1
#
_cell.length_a   1.000
_cell.length_b   1.000
_cell.length_c   1.000
_cell.angle_alpha   90.00
_cell.angle_beta   90.00
_cell.angle_gamma   90.00
#
_symmetry.space_group_name_H-M   'P 1'
#
loop_
_entity.id
_entity.type
_entity.pdbx_description
1 polymer ?
#
loop_
_entity_poly.entity_id
_entity_poly.type
_entity_poly.pdbx_seq_one_letter_code
_entity_poly.pdbx_strand_id
1 'polypeptide(L)'
;MSGWGNFPRQSCHLSSQRYEHEIRDALQANTFSHYIARGLGRAYGDSSLNEDQAVLLQTRRNRFLSFDEKTGILSCEAGASFEEILEHFLPQGWTLPTTPGTKYVTVGGAIAADVHGKNHHRDGSFGNYVTQF
;
A
#
# COMPACT_ATOMS: atom_id res chain seq x y z
N MET A 1 -9.11 -15.16 6.34
CA MET A 1 -8.72 -14.29 5.20
C MET A 1 -7.55 -14.91 4.43
N SER A 2 -7.30 -14.47 3.20
CA SER A 2 -6.20 -14.97 2.35
C SER A 2 -5.56 -13.85 1.53
N GLY A 3 -4.41 -14.14 0.90
CA GLY A 3 -3.92 -13.38 -0.23
C GLY A 3 -4.76 -13.59 -1.50
N TRP A 4 -4.30 -13.02 -2.61
CA TRP A 4 -4.95 -13.13 -3.91
C TRP A 4 -4.96 -14.55 -4.47
N GLY A 5 -3.96 -15.37 -4.12
CA GLY A 5 -3.87 -16.78 -4.51
C GLY A 5 -4.90 -17.67 -3.79
N ASN A 6 -5.72 -17.11 -2.90
CA ASN A 6 -6.71 -17.83 -2.10
C ASN A 6 -6.11 -18.95 -1.21
N PHE A 7 -4.80 -18.89 -0.97
CA PHE A 7 -4.06 -19.80 -0.10
C PHE A 7 -2.77 -19.11 0.41
N PRO A 8 -2.38 -19.29 1.68
CA PRO A 8 -3.14 -19.96 2.74
C PRO A 8 -4.37 -19.14 3.17
N ARG A 9 -5.26 -19.78 3.93
CA ARG A 9 -6.40 -19.13 4.59
C ARG A 9 -6.17 -19.16 6.10
N GLN A 10 -6.05 -17.97 6.71
CA GLN A 10 -5.78 -17.82 8.14
C GLN A 10 -6.88 -17.01 8.82
N SER A 11 -7.18 -17.32 10.09
CA SER A 11 -8.00 -16.47 10.94
C SER A 11 -7.15 -15.30 11.42
N CYS A 12 -7.61 -14.06 11.23
CA CYS A 12 -6.86 -12.88 11.64
C CYS A 12 -7.80 -11.82 12.22
N HIS A 13 -7.27 -10.95 13.08
CA HIS A 13 -8.01 -9.83 13.65
C HIS A 13 -7.82 -8.57 12.81
N LEU A 14 -8.78 -8.31 11.93
CA LEU A 14 -8.74 -7.14 11.05
C LEU A 14 -9.20 -5.89 11.80
N SER A 15 -8.43 -4.81 11.70
CA SER A 15 -8.87 -3.48 12.10
C SER A 15 -8.54 -2.46 11.02
N SER A 16 -9.27 -1.35 10.98
CA SER A 16 -9.02 -0.28 10.01
C SER A 16 -9.14 1.07 10.68
N GLN A 17 -8.05 1.81 10.65
CA GLN A 17 -7.89 3.12 11.24
C GLN A 17 -7.78 4.17 10.13
N ARG A 18 -8.31 5.35 10.38
CA ARG A 18 -8.26 6.49 9.46
C ARG A 18 -7.15 7.46 9.83
N TYR A 19 -6.84 7.57 11.13
CA TYR A 19 -5.88 8.53 11.63
C TYR A 19 -4.67 7.83 12.25
N GLU A 20 -3.54 8.52 12.24
CA GLU A 20 -2.28 7.98 12.76
C GLU A 20 -2.32 7.70 14.26
N HIS A 21 -3.02 8.53 15.03
CA HIS A 21 -3.17 8.33 16.47
C HIS A 21 -3.91 7.03 16.78
N GLU A 22 -4.95 6.67 16.02
CA GLU A 22 -5.68 5.41 16.22
C GLU A 22 -4.77 4.18 16.00
N ILE A 23 -3.79 4.27 15.09
CA ILE A 23 -2.79 3.21 14.91
C ILE A 23 -1.86 3.15 16.11
N ARG A 24 -1.37 4.31 16.59
CA ARG A 24 -0.53 4.35 17.79
C ARG A 24 -1.25 3.76 18.99
N ASP A 25 -2.49 4.14 19.21
CA ASP A 25 -3.32 3.62 20.31
C ASP A 25 -3.50 2.11 20.19
N ALA A 26 -3.76 1.59 18.99
CA ALA A 26 -3.90 0.16 18.74
C ALA A 26 -2.61 -0.64 19.00
N LEU A 27 -1.45 -0.06 18.69
CA LEU A 27 -0.14 -0.66 18.98
C LEU A 27 0.18 -0.60 20.48
N GLN A 28 -0.14 0.52 21.14
CA GLN A 28 0.12 0.72 22.58
C GLN A 28 -0.81 -0.07 23.50
N ALA A 29 -2.03 -0.37 23.03
CA ALA A 29 -2.98 -1.21 23.77
C ALA A 29 -2.44 -2.62 24.04
N ASN A 30 -1.44 -3.08 23.27
CA ASN A 30 -0.82 -4.40 23.38
C ASN A 30 -1.85 -5.56 23.41
N THR A 31 -2.99 -5.37 22.74
CA THR A 31 -4.04 -6.40 22.60
C THR A 31 -3.52 -7.61 21.82
N PHE A 32 -2.60 -7.37 20.89
CA PHE A 32 -1.95 -8.39 20.07
C PHE A 32 -0.43 -8.30 20.21
N SER A 33 0.26 -9.41 20.00
CA SER A 33 1.73 -9.47 20.05
C SER A 33 2.36 -9.04 18.74
N HIS A 34 1.67 -9.26 17.62
CA HIS A 34 2.16 -8.96 16.28
C HIS A 34 1.12 -8.23 15.44
N TYR A 35 1.59 -7.35 14.57
CA TYR A 35 0.77 -6.54 13.69
C TYR A 35 1.38 -6.57 12.29
N ILE A 36 0.54 -6.72 11.26
CA ILE A 36 0.96 -6.56 9.86
C ILE A 36 0.06 -5.53 9.17
N ALA A 37 0.64 -4.68 8.32
CA ALA A 37 -0.14 -3.80 7.46
C ALA A 37 -0.72 -4.59 6.28
N ARG A 38 -1.93 -4.23 5.85
CA ARG A 38 -2.58 -4.77 4.65
C ARG A 38 -3.13 -3.66 3.78
N GLY A 39 -2.70 -3.65 2.51
CA GLY A 39 -3.29 -2.83 1.45
C GLY A 39 -4.48 -3.52 0.80
N LEU A 40 -4.54 -3.51 -0.54
CA LEU A 40 -5.64 -4.11 -1.33
C LEU A 40 -5.57 -5.65 -1.46
N GLY A 41 -4.63 -6.32 -0.77
CA GLY A 41 -4.58 -7.78 -0.72
C GLY A 41 -4.22 -8.47 -2.04
N ARG A 42 -3.37 -7.84 -2.87
CA ARG A 42 -2.93 -8.39 -4.17
C ARG A 42 -1.69 -9.26 -4.13
N ALA A 43 -0.98 -9.31 -3.00
CA ALA A 43 0.03 -10.34 -2.79
C ALA A 43 -0.65 -11.72 -2.85
N TYR A 44 -0.05 -12.67 -3.58
CA TYR A 44 -0.66 -13.98 -3.79
C TYR A 44 -0.63 -14.83 -2.51
N GLY A 45 0.49 -14.79 -1.78
CA GLY A 45 0.71 -15.56 -0.56
C GLY A 45 0.27 -14.86 0.72
N ASP A 46 1.05 -15.06 1.77
CA ASP A 46 0.73 -14.72 3.17
C ASP A 46 1.37 -13.44 3.69
N SER A 47 2.12 -12.70 2.86
CA SER A 47 2.87 -11.50 3.27
C SER A 47 2.05 -10.35 3.89
N SER A 48 0.72 -10.43 3.83
CA SER A 48 -0.21 -9.48 4.46
C SER A 48 -1.29 -10.18 5.30
N LEU A 49 -0.94 -11.35 5.83
CA LEU A 49 -1.74 -12.15 6.76
C LEU A 49 -0.99 -12.25 8.10
N ASN A 50 -1.73 -12.47 9.18
CA ASN A 50 -1.17 -12.59 10.52
C ASN A 50 -2.11 -13.47 11.36
N GLU A 51 -1.85 -14.77 11.37
CA GLU A 51 -2.71 -15.76 12.01
C GLU A 51 -2.89 -15.49 13.50
N ASP A 52 -4.14 -15.48 13.96
CA ASP A 52 -4.56 -15.20 15.35
C ASP A 52 -4.03 -13.86 15.91
N GLN A 53 -3.60 -12.96 15.03
CA GLN A 53 -2.97 -11.69 15.36
C GLN A 53 -3.56 -10.55 14.51
N ALA A 54 -3.06 -9.33 14.73
CA ALA A 54 -3.64 -8.13 14.12
C ALA A 54 -3.21 -7.92 12.66
N VAL A 55 -4.19 -7.58 11.82
CA VAL A 55 -3.99 -7.07 10.46
C VAL A 55 -4.57 -5.66 10.40
N LEU A 56 -3.72 -4.68 10.09
CA LEU A 56 -4.07 -3.26 10.01
C LEU A 56 -4.37 -2.89 8.55
N LEU A 57 -5.65 -2.78 8.22
CA LEU A 57 -6.10 -2.41 6.88
C LEU A 57 -5.87 -0.92 6.63
N GLN A 58 -4.98 -0.61 5.69
CA GLN A 58 -4.53 0.75 5.37
C GLN A 58 -5.45 1.49 4.38
N THR A 59 -6.44 0.83 3.78
CA THR A 59 -7.24 1.41 2.67
C THR A 59 -8.08 2.63 3.07
N ARG A 60 -8.26 2.91 4.36
CA ARG A 60 -8.90 4.14 4.87
C ARG A 60 -7.95 5.33 4.99
N ARG A 61 -6.65 5.11 4.84
CA ARG A 61 -5.58 6.13 4.84
C ARG A 61 -5.10 6.34 3.41
N ASN A 62 -5.93 6.96 2.58
CA ASN A 62 -5.72 7.12 1.13
C ASN A 62 -5.67 8.58 0.67
N ARG A 63 -5.40 9.54 1.57
CA ARG A 63 -5.35 10.96 1.20
C ARG A 63 -4.09 11.31 0.40
N PHE A 64 -4.26 12.16 -0.62
CA PHE A 64 -3.17 12.94 -1.20
C PHE A 64 -2.91 14.14 -0.30
N LEU A 65 -1.67 14.30 0.16
CA LEU A 65 -1.27 15.32 1.12
C LEU A 65 -0.72 16.56 0.43
N SER A 66 0.07 16.36 -0.63
CA SER A 66 0.58 17.43 -1.49
C SER A 66 1.04 16.88 -2.84
N PHE A 67 1.09 17.74 -3.85
CA PHE A 67 1.64 17.45 -5.16
C PHE A 67 2.43 18.65 -5.67
N ASP A 68 3.66 18.43 -6.10
CA ASP A 68 4.48 19.46 -6.76
C ASP A 68 4.41 19.29 -8.27
N GLU A 69 3.65 20.16 -8.93
CA GLU A 69 3.46 20.15 -10.39
C GLU A 69 4.74 20.42 -11.18
N LYS A 70 5.81 20.95 -10.58
CA LYS A 70 7.08 21.17 -11.27
C LYS A 70 7.93 19.91 -11.31
N THR A 71 7.88 19.10 -10.25
CA THR A 71 8.74 17.93 -10.08
C THR A 71 8.01 16.61 -10.27
N GLY A 72 6.67 16.62 -10.19
CA GLY A 72 5.84 15.41 -10.20
C GLY A 72 5.85 14.64 -8.88
N ILE A 73 6.36 15.21 -7.79
CA ILE A 73 6.43 14.54 -6.49
C ILE A 73 5.07 14.60 -5.80
N LEU A 74 4.49 13.42 -5.56
CA LEU A 74 3.28 13.23 -4.77
C LEU A 74 3.64 12.79 -3.35
N SER A 75 3.14 13.51 -2.35
CA SER A 75 3.05 13.02 -0.97
C SER A 75 1.65 12.49 -0.71
N CYS A 76 1.52 11.23 -0.28
CA CYS A 76 0.24 10.61 -0.01
C CYS A 76 0.32 9.63 1.15
N GLU A 77 -0.84 9.28 1.71
CA GLU A 77 -0.92 8.19 2.68
C GLU A 77 -0.72 6.83 2.00
N ALA A 78 -0.12 5.87 2.72
CA ALA A 78 0.27 4.56 2.19
C ALA A 78 -0.90 3.69 1.69
N GLY A 79 -2.14 4.01 2.06
CA GLY A 79 -3.34 3.34 1.58
C GLY A 79 -3.85 3.83 0.23
N ALA A 80 -3.32 4.95 -0.29
CA ALA A 80 -3.64 5.44 -1.63
C ALA A 80 -3.33 4.37 -2.67
N SER A 81 -4.24 4.14 -3.60
CA SER A 81 -4.09 3.16 -4.67
C SER A 81 -3.48 3.75 -5.92
N PHE A 82 -2.81 2.91 -6.71
CA PHE A 82 -2.34 3.30 -8.03
C PHE A 82 -3.51 3.68 -8.95
N GLU A 83 -4.68 3.07 -8.76
CA GLU A 83 -5.91 3.47 -9.44
C GLU A 83 -6.29 4.93 -9.14
N GLU A 84 -6.42 5.30 -7.86
CA GLU A 84 -6.76 6.67 -7.46
C GLU A 84 -5.72 7.68 -7.97
N ILE A 85 -4.43 7.34 -7.92
CA ILE A 85 -3.36 8.19 -8.44
C ILE A 85 -3.52 8.40 -9.94
N LEU A 86 -3.68 7.32 -10.71
CA LEU A 86 -3.84 7.41 -12.15
C LEU A 86 -5.12 8.15 -12.54
N GLU A 87 -6.24 7.91 -11.87
CA GLU A 87 -7.50 8.60 -12.15
C GLU A 87 -7.41 10.11 -11.91
N HIS A 88 -6.68 10.53 -10.89
CA HIS A 88 -6.52 11.94 -10.56
C HIS A 88 -5.47 12.66 -11.42
N PHE A 89 -4.32 12.04 -11.65
CA PHE A 89 -3.14 12.70 -12.23
C PHE A 89 -2.91 12.41 -13.72
N LEU A 90 -3.42 11.29 -14.26
CA LEU A 90 -3.29 10.98 -15.69
C LEU A 90 -3.94 12.03 -16.60
N PRO A 91 -5.13 12.60 -16.29
CA PRO A 91 -5.70 13.70 -17.09
C PRO A 91 -4.84 14.97 -17.10
N GLN A 92 -3.92 15.11 -16.12
CA GLN A 92 -3.01 16.24 -15.98
C GLN A 92 -1.65 15.98 -16.65
N GLY A 93 -1.47 14.83 -17.31
CA GLY A 93 -0.23 14.46 -17.99
C GLY A 93 0.79 13.74 -17.11
N TRP A 94 0.45 13.39 -15.87
CA TRP A 94 1.33 12.70 -14.94
C TRP A 94 0.97 11.21 -14.84
N THR A 95 2.00 10.35 -14.79
CA THR A 95 1.81 8.91 -14.62
C THR A 95 2.82 8.35 -13.62
N LEU A 96 2.54 7.15 -13.12
CA LEU A 96 3.46 6.42 -12.25
C LEU A 96 4.71 5.98 -13.04
N PRO A 97 5.90 6.03 -12.44
CA PRO A 97 7.16 5.71 -13.12
C PRO A 97 7.28 4.23 -13.49
N THR A 98 6.67 3.34 -12.70
CA THR A 98 6.50 1.93 -13.03
C THR A 98 5.18 1.43 -12.45
N THR A 99 4.55 0.47 -13.13
CA THR A 99 3.28 -0.14 -12.71
C THR A 99 3.35 -1.66 -12.82
N PRO A 100 2.88 -2.41 -11.80
CA PRO A 100 2.72 -3.85 -11.93
C PRO A 100 1.55 -4.17 -12.88
N GLY A 101 1.31 -5.47 -13.12
CA GLY A 101 0.23 -5.92 -14.02
C GLY A 101 -1.20 -5.50 -13.63
N THR A 102 -1.40 -4.84 -12.49
CA THR A 102 -2.69 -4.32 -12.03
C THR A 102 -2.52 -3.00 -11.28
N LYS A 103 -3.44 -2.04 -11.51
CA LYS A 103 -3.52 -0.78 -10.75
C LYS A 103 -4.16 -0.93 -9.36
N TYR A 104 -4.70 -2.11 -9.03
CA TYR A 104 -5.40 -2.36 -7.77
C TYR A 104 -4.45 -2.68 -6.61
N VAL A 105 -3.36 -1.92 -6.47
CA VAL A 105 -2.37 -1.99 -5.39
C VAL A 105 -2.30 -0.65 -4.66
N THR A 106 -1.96 -0.66 -3.36
CA THR A 106 -1.70 0.58 -2.61
C THR A 106 -0.24 0.98 -2.72
N VAL A 107 0.07 2.26 -2.52
CA VAL A 107 1.45 2.79 -2.45
C VAL A 107 2.26 2.04 -1.40
N GLY A 108 1.73 1.86 -0.20
CA GLY A 108 2.41 1.10 0.86
C GLY A 108 2.67 -0.36 0.48
N GLY A 109 1.73 -1.01 -0.22
CA GLY A 109 1.93 -2.37 -0.74
C GLY A 109 2.98 -2.42 -1.85
N ALA A 110 3.01 -1.40 -2.71
CA ALA A 110 3.99 -1.25 -3.78
C ALA A 110 5.42 -1.06 -3.24
N ILE A 111 5.57 -0.24 -2.20
CA ILE A 111 6.84 -0.03 -1.48
C ILE A 111 7.26 -1.33 -0.78
N ALA A 112 6.37 -1.95 0.01
CA ALA A 112 6.70 -3.13 0.80
C ALA A 112 7.12 -4.34 -0.04
N ALA A 113 6.62 -4.46 -1.27
CA ALA A 113 6.95 -5.54 -2.19
C ALA A 113 7.95 -5.13 -3.29
N ASP A 114 8.46 -3.89 -3.24
CA ASP A 114 9.26 -3.25 -4.28
C ASP A 114 8.82 -3.61 -5.72
N VAL A 115 7.54 -3.32 -6.01
CA VAL A 115 6.90 -3.80 -7.24
C VAL A 115 7.59 -3.25 -8.48
N HIS A 116 7.57 -4.03 -9.57
CA HIS A 116 8.14 -3.65 -10.84
C HIS A 116 7.15 -3.84 -12.01
N GLY A 117 7.39 -3.12 -13.10
CA GLY A 117 6.63 -3.20 -14.33
C GLY A 117 7.41 -3.79 -15.51
N LYS A 118 6.78 -3.76 -16.70
CA LYS A 118 7.44 -4.19 -17.95
C LYS A 118 8.69 -3.38 -18.29
N ASN A 119 8.78 -2.15 -17.78
CA ASN A 119 9.89 -1.23 -18.00
C ASN A 119 11.06 -1.41 -17.02
N HIS A 120 11.03 -2.41 -16.13
CA HIS A 120 12.05 -2.62 -15.10
C HIS A 120 13.49 -2.66 -15.62
N HIS A 121 13.70 -3.24 -16.81
CA HIS A 121 15.02 -3.33 -17.45
C HIS A 121 15.66 -1.96 -17.78
N ARG A 122 14.86 -0.87 -17.81
CA ARG A 122 15.32 0.49 -18.09
C ARG A 122 15.11 1.43 -16.90
N ASP A 123 13.96 1.31 -16.26
CA ASP A 123 13.45 2.28 -15.28
C ASP A 123 13.53 1.75 -13.84
N GLY A 124 13.80 0.45 -13.64
CA GLY A 124 13.88 -0.18 -12.32
C GLY A 124 12.53 -0.43 -11.63
N SER A 125 12.56 -0.66 -10.32
CA SER A 125 11.39 -0.94 -9.47
C SER A 125 10.81 0.33 -8.86
N PHE A 126 9.66 0.20 -8.17
CA PHE A 126 8.97 1.33 -7.58
C PHE A 126 9.80 2.03 -6.49
N GLY A 127 10.60 1.28 -5.74
CA GLY A 127 11.48 1.79 -4.69
C GLY A 127 12.48 2.83 -5.19
N ASN A 128 12.92 2.77 -6.45
CA ASN A 128 13.83 3.76 -7.05
C ASN A 128 13.24 5.17 -7.10
N TYR A 129 11.92 5.30 -6.99
CA TYR A 129 11.19 6.56 -7.08
C TYR A 129 10.62 7.04 -5.74
N VAL A 130 10.92 6.32 -4.64
CA VAL A 130 10.53 6.72 -3.29
C VAL A 130 11.60 7.64 -2.71
N THR A 131 11.23 8.89 -2.42
CA THR A 131 12.17 9.89 -1.87
C THR A 131 12.19 9.94 -0.34
N GLN A 132 11.08 9.55 0.32
CA GLN A 132 10.90 9.53 1.77
C GLN A 132 9.66 8.68 2.17
N PHE A 133 9.66 8.07 3.36
CA PHE A 133 8.49 7.44 4.00
C PHE A 133 8.61 7.38 5.53
#